data_AF-A0A072UTV3-F1
#
_entry.id   AF-A0A072UTV3-F1
#
_cell.length_a   1.000
_cell.length_b   1.000
_cell.length_c   1.000
_cell.angle_alpha   90.00
_cell.angle_beta   90.00
_cell.angle_gamma   90.00
#
_symmetry.space_group_name_H-M   'P 1'
#
loop_
_entity.id
_entity.type
_entity.pdbx_description
1 polymer ?
#
loop_
_entity_poly.entity_id
_entity_poly.type
_entity_poly.pdbx_seq_one_letter_code
_entity_poly.pdbx_strand_id
1 'polypeptide(L)'
;MDSATGNPNNYTLQKIQSSPAVADPPPPSSTNHILSFPSRPALRITTEFDSESANFFHKVSCKFLDSLAKLKLSFHNNSKGDISEPQISFVSKHLSLHYDLEDHSALVKSSVDVGPRFKLTGAHDVKAQQGEVTMVANIADPGYALQLSTPLPSAGLPKATFRFPLGEVSLQEKEEEQQEEEQVKIKNSLLVSGILKGQFLKGVCTAHYKDDELKLRYRYKDDEMSFLPILSLPSNDLSFAFKRRFGLSDKLRLELITPSQDFFSITCNNM
;
A
#
# COMPACT_ATOMS: atom_id res chain seq x y z
N MET A 1 -12.86 55.44 29.37
CA MET A 1 -14.03 56.29 29.66
C MET A 1 -13.87 57.51 28.80
N ASP A 2 -14.61 57.60 27.70
CA ASP A 2 -14.83 58.87 27.00
C ASP A 2 -16.15 58.79 26.24
N SER A 3 -16.83 59.94 26.27
CA SER A 3 -18.27 60.09 26.15
C SER A 3 -18.75 60.14 24.71
N ALA A 4 -19.97 59.65 24.51
CA ALA A 4 -20.70 59.72 23.26
C ALA A 4 -21.19 61.16 22.96
N THR A 5 -21.13 61.54 21.69
CA THR A 5 -21.90 62.66 21.12
C THR A 5 -22.57 62.19 19.82
N GLY A 6 -23.90 62.26 19.79
CA GLY A 6 -24.73 62.09 18.60
C GLY A 6 -24.66 63.33 17.69
N ASN A 7 -24.74 63.16 16.36
CA ASN A 7 -25.97 63.16 15.53
C ASN A 7 -25.90 64.39 14.56
N PRO A 8 -26.86 64.62 13.65
CA PRO A 8 -27.05 64.07 12.30
C PRO A 8 -26.87 65.14 11.19
N ASN A 9 -26.93 64.74 9.91
CA ASN A 9 -27.91 65.25 8.93
C ASN A 9 -27.50 64.95 7.48
N ASN A 10 -28.12 63.92 6.91
CA ASN A 10 -28.31 63.77 5.48
C ASN A 10 -29.58 64.56 5.09
N TYR A 11 -29.47 65.43 4.09
CA TYR A 11 -30.64 65.96 3.37
C TYR A 11 -30.97 65.06 2.18
N THR A 12 -32.22 64.60 2.16
CA THR A 12 -32.88 63.87 1.07
C THR A 12 -33.69 64.83 0.21
N LEU A 13 -33.90 64.50 -1.08
CA LEU A 13 -35.14 64.60 -1.91
C LEU A 13 -34.72 64.71 -3.40
N GLN A 14 -35.32 64.04 -4.40
CA GLN A 14 -36.70 63.60 -4.67
C GLN A 14 -36.62 62.44 -5.70
N LYS A 15 -37.28 61.29 -5.51
CA LYS A 15 -38.71 60.95 -5.71
C LYS A 15 -39.19 60.97 -7.17
N ILE A 16 -39.49 59.79 -7.72
CA ILE A 16 -40.73 59.52 -8.47
C ILE A 16 -41.22 58.10 -8.09
N GLN A 17 -42.52 57.99 -7.86
CA GLN A 17 -43.27 56.87 -7.28
C GLN A 17 -44.42 56.51 -8.22
N SER A 18 -44.68 55.20 -8.44
CA SER A 18 -45.98 54.53 -8.73
C SER A 18 -45.66 53.17 -9.41
N SER A 19 -46.15 51.97 -9.06
CA SER A 19 -47.46 51.48 -8.58
C SER A 19 -47.31 50.02 -8.04
N PRO A 20 -48.35 49.36 -7.47
CA PRO A 20 -48.20 48.25 -6.51
C PRO A 20 -48.22 46.81 -7.10
N ALA A 21 -47.52 45.94 -6.35
CA ALA A 21 -47.59 44.48 -6.16
C ALA A 21 -48.50 43.60 -7.07
N VAL A 22 -47.87 42.59 -7.68
CA VAL A 22 -48.41 41.23 -7.80
C VAL A 22 -47.33 40.30 -7.24
N ALA A 23 -47.62 39.64 -6.11
CA ALA A 23 -46.77 38.59 -5.58
C ALA A 23 -47.07 37.30 -6.36
N ASP A 24 -46.06 36.69 -6.95
CA ASP A 24 -46.18 35.36 -7.56
C ASP A 24 -46.60 34.32 -6.50
N PRO A 25 -47.50 33.38 -6.83
CA PRO A 25 -47.85 32.29 -5.91
C PRO A 25 -46.61 31.43 -5.63
N PRO A 26 -46.44 30.89 -4.40
CA PRO A 26 -45.35 29.97 -4.11
C PRO A 26 -45.45 28.73 -5.01
N PRO A 27 -44.34 28.18 -5.51
CA PRO A 27 -44.38 26.99 -6.34
C PRO A 27 -45.01 25.82 -5.57
N PRO A 28 -45.81 24.96 -6.22
CA PRO A 28 -46.39 23.81 -5.56
C PRO A 28 -45.27 22.90 -5.03
N SER A 29 -45.32 22.61 -3.74
CA SER A 29 -44.49 21.61 -3.09
C SER A 29 -44.73 20.25 -3.75
N SER A 30 -43.83 19.83 -4.63
CA SER A 30 -43.89 18.51 -5.26
C SER A 30 -43.47 17.45 -4.23
N THR A 31 -44.43 16.90 -3.51
CA THR A 31 -44.30 15.60 -2.85
C THR A 31 -44.31 14.50 -3.90
N ASN A 32 -43.20 14.40 -4.64
CA ASN A 32 -42.94 13.27 -5.52
C ASN A 32 -42.19 12.20 -4.72
N HIS A 33 -42.92 11.37 -3.99
CA HIS A 33 -42.46 10.03 -3.65
C HIS A 33 -42.48 9.19 -4.93
N ILE A 34 -41.49 9.41 -5.79
CA ILE A 34 -41.23 8.51 -6.92
C ILE A 34 -40.11 7.59 -6.44
N LEU A 35 -40.44 6.31 -6.39
CA LEU A 35 -39.50 5.21 -6.20
C LEU A 35 -38.22 5.50 -7.00
N SER A 36 -37.16 5.90 -6.31
CA SER A 36 -35.85 6.09 -6.90
C SER A 36 -35.34 4.73 -7.36
N PHE A 37 -35.50 4.42 -8.65
CA PHE A 37 -34.81 3.30 -9.25
C PHE A 37 -33.29 3.51 -9.04
N PRO A 38 -32.53 2.48 -8.60
CA PRO A 38 -31.11 2.63 -8.40
C PRO A 38 -30.47 3.09 -9.71
N SER A 39 -29.64 4.14 -9.64
CA SER A 39 -28.86 4.63 -10.76
C SER A 39 -28.18 3.44 -11.46
N ARG A 40 -28.33 3.36 -12.79
CA ARG A 40 -27.73 2.26 -13.58
C ARG A 40 -26.25 2.13 -13.19
N PRO A 41 -25.79 0.93 -12.80
CA PRO A 41 -24.42 0.77 -12.33
C PRO A 41 -23.44 1.16 -13.44
N ALA A 42 -22.41 1.93 -13.07
CA ALA A 42 -21.46 2.47 -14.02
C ALA A 42 -20.61 1.34 -14.62
N LEU A 43 -20.98 0.91 -15.83
CA LEU A 43 -20.24 -0.05 -16.63
C LEU A 43 -19.07 0.66 -17.33
N ARG A 44 -17.87 0.13 -17.13
CA ARG A 44 -16.65 0.58 -17.80
C ARG A 44 -16.02 -0.60 -18.53
N ILE A 45 -15.73 -0.40 -19.80
CA ILE A 45 -15.05 -1.36 -20.67
C ILE A 45 -13.72 -0.72 -21.10
N THR A 46 -12.62 -1.45 -20.94
CA THR A 46 -11.30 -1.07 -21.43
C THR A 46 -10.79 -2.21 -22.31
N THR A 47 -10.18 -1.87 -23.45
CA THR A 47 -9.46 -2.81 -24.31
C THR A 47 -8.12 -2.18 -24.66
N GLU A 48 -7.06 -2.94 -24.49
CA GLU A 48 -5.68 -2.54 -24.71
C GLU A 48 -5.05 -3.55 -25.68
N PHE A 49 -4.25 -3.08 -26.64
CA PHE A 49 -3.51 -3.93 -27.58
C PHE A 49 -2.03 -3.89 -27.24
N ASP A 50 -1.40 -5.05 -27.12
CA ASP A 50 0.04 -5.19 -26.92
C ASP A 50 0.71 -5.60 -28.23
N SER A 51 1.59 -4.74 -28.75
CA SER A 51 2.32 -4.99 -30.00
C SER A 51 3.43 -6.04 -29.87
N GLU A 52 3.96 -6.28 -28.66
CA GLU A 52 5.03 -7.27 -28.46
C GLU A 52 4.46 -8.70 -28.50
N SER A 53 3.34 -8.93 -27.83
CA SER A 53 2.67 -10.24 -27.80
C SER A 53 1.57 -10.42 -28.86
N ALA A 54 1.19 -9.35 -29.58
CA ALA A 54 0.08 -9.31 -30.54
C ALA A 54 -1.27 -9.74 -29.94
N ASN A 55 -1.47 -9.52 -28.64
CA ASN A 55 -2.69 -9.86 -27.91
C ASN A 55 -3.49 -8.60 -27.53
N PHE A 56 -4.80 -8.78 -27.42
CA PHE A 56 -5.71 -7.81 -26.83
C PHE A 56 -6.00 -8.18 -25.39
N PHE A 57 -5.89 -7.22 -24.48
CA PHE A 57 -6.34 -7.33 -23.10
C PHE A 57 -7.68 -6.62 -22.94
N HIS A 58 -8.69 -7.35 -22.50
CA HIS A 58 -10.03 -6.82 -22.26
C HIS A 58 -10.31 -6.77 -20.76
N LYS A 59 -10.94 -5.68 -20.31
CA LYS A 59 -11.37 -5.48 -18.93
C LYS A 59 -12.74 -4.85 -18.88
N VAL A 60 -13.72 -5.60 -18.42
CA VAL A 60 -15.08 -5.14 -18.16
C VAL A 60 -15.25 -4.97 -16.66
N SER A 61 -15.78 -3.84 -16.21
CA SER A 61 -16.05 -3.65 -14.79
C SER A 61 -17.30 -2.85 -14.53
N CYS A 62 -18.01 -3.22 -13.47
CA CYS A 62 -19.30 -2.67 -13.11
C CYS A 62 -19.31 -2.35 -11.62
N LYS A 63 -19.52 -1.08 -11.25
CA LYS A 63 -19.72 -0.67 -9.85
C LYS A 63 -21.21 -0.73 -9.51
N PHE A 64 -21.57 -1.35 -8.40
CA PHE A 64 -22.95 -1.48 -7.94
C PHE A 64 -23.05 -1.16 -6.44
N LEU A 65 -24.27 -1.05 -5.92
CA LEU A 65 -24.58 -0.62 -4.54
C LEU A 65 -23.91 0.73 -4.21
N ASP A 66 -24.20 1.79 -4.97
CA ASP A 66 -23.61 3.12 -4.76
C ASP A 66 -22.07 3.11 -4.70
N SER A 67 -21.45 2.28 -5.53
CA SER A 67 -19.99 2.04 -5.58
C SER A 67 -19.39 1.34 -4.36
N LEU A 68 -20.19 0.72 -3.50
CA LEU A 68 -19.71 -0.12 -2.39
C LEU A 68 -19.08 -1.43 -2.86
N ALA A 69 -19.46 -1.91 -4.04
CA ALA A 69 -18.92 -3.12 -4.64
C ALA A 69 -18.64 -2.94 -6.14
N LYS A 70 -17.70 -3.76 -6.63
CA LYS A 70 -17.27 -3.76 -8.03
C LYS A 70 -17.08 -5.19 -8.52
N LEU A 71 -17.73 -5.51 -9.64
CA LEU A 71 -17.47 -6.72 -10.40
C LEU A 71 -16.48 -6.40 -11.52
N LYS A 72 -15.52 -7.27 -11.77
CA LYS A 72 -14.53 -7.18 -12.83
C LYS A 72 -14.47 -8.51 -13.58
N LEU A 73 -14.37 -8.44 -14.88
CA LEU A 73 -14.01 -9.52 -15.78
C LEU A 73 -12.82 -9.05 -16.59
N SER A 74 -11.75 -9.83 -16.66
CA SER A 74 -10.62 -9.59 -17.55
C SER A 74 -10.23 -10.87 -18.28
N PHE A 75 -9.71 -10.72 -19.48
CA PHE A 75 -9.21 -11.83 -20.28
C PHE A 75 -8.31 -11.29 -21.40
N HIS A 76 -7.45 -12.15 -21.92
CA HIS A 76 -6.67 -11.88 -23.13
C HIS A 76 -7.33 -12.54 -24.33
N ASN A 77 -7.11 -11.97 -25.51
CA ASN A 77 -7.53 -12.53 -26.78
C ASN A 77 -6.43 -12.37 -27.83
N ASN A 78 -6.11 -13.45 -28.56
CA ASN A 78 -5.15 -13.39 -29.64
C ASN A 78 -5.81 -13.03 -30.99
N SER A 79 -5.01 -12.85 -32.04
CA SER A 79 -5.51 -12.53 -33.39
C SER A 79 -6.44 -13.59 -34.02
N LYS A 80 -6.47 -14.81 -33.47
CA LYS A 80 -7.35 -15.90 -33.92
C LYS A 80 -8.69 -15.91 -33.18
N GLY A 81 -8.84 -15.08 -32.15
CA GLY A 81 -10.01 -15.09 -31.29
C GLY A 81 -9.93 -16.07 -30.13
N ASP A 82 -8.78 -16.72 -29.88
CA ASP A 82 -8.61 -17.60 -28.72
C ASP A 82 -8.51 -16.75 -27.45
N ILE A 83 -9.19 -17.18 -26.39
CA ILE A 83 -9.23 -16.48 -25.09
C ILE A 83 -8.26 -17.15 -24.12
N SER A 84 -7.49 -16.38 -23.37
CA SER A 84 -6.59 -16.86 -22.30
C SER A 84 -6.69 -16.01 -21.03
N GLU A 85 -6.25 -16.59 -19.90
CA GLU A 85 -6.25 -15.97 -18.57
C GLU A 85 -7.56 -15.27 -18.19
N PRO A 86 -8.74 -15.92 -18.34
CA PRO A 86 -9.98 -15.29 -17.97
C PRO A 86 -10.10 -15.21 -16.44
N GLN A 87 -10.33 -14.01 -15.92
CA GLN A 87 -10.38 -13.72 -14.50
C GLN A 87 -11.66 -12.98 -14.14
N ILE A 88 -12.34 -13.46 -13.10
CA ILE A 88 -13.52 -12.83 -12.52
C ILE A 88 -13.14 -12.32 -11.14
N SER A 89 -13.51 -11.09 -10.80
CA SER A 89 -13.29 -10.56 -9.45
C SER A 89 -14.47 -9.78 -8.92
N PHE A 90 -14.88 -10.08 -7.69
CA PHE A 90 -15.75 -9.24 -6.88
C PHE A 90 -14.88 -8.49 -5.87
N VAL A 91 -15.04 -7.17 -5.76
CA VAL A 91 -14.26 -6.34 -4.84
C VAL A 91 -15.19 -5.38 -4.12
N SER A 92 -15.23 -5.47 -2.79
CA SER A 92 -15.90 -4.53 -1.90
C SER A 92 -14.92 -4.05 -0.82
N LYS A 93 -15.40 -3.20 0.10
CA LYS A 93 -14.58 -2.73 1.24
C LYS A 93 -14.13 -3.88 2.16
N HIS A 94 -14.99 -4.86 2.41
CA HIS A 94 -14.80 -5.88 3.44
C HIS A 94 -14.57 -7.29 2.89
N LEU A 95 -14.85 -7.51 1.61
CA LEU A 95 -14.73 -8.81 0.97
C LEU A 95 -14.25 -8.61 -0.48
N SER A 96 -13.22 -9.36 -0.87
CA SER A 96 -12.85 -9.52 -2.27
C SER A 96 -12.70 -11.00 -2.60
N LEU A 97 -13.22 -11.38 -3.76
CA LEU A 97 -13.06 -12.69 -4.36
C LEU A 97 -12.38 -12.50 -5.70
N HIS A 98 -11.30 -13.22 -5.93
CA HIS A 98 -10.60 -13.29 -7.21
C HIS A 98 -10.64 -14.73 -7.68
N TYR A 99 -11.22 -14.97 -8.85
CA TYR A 99 -11.35 -16.29 -9.44
C TYR A 99 -10.61 -16.31 -10.77
N ASP A 100 -9.67 -17.23 -10.90
CA ASP A 100 -9.00 -17.54 -12.15
C ASP A 100 -9.69 -18.76 -12.77
N LEU A 101 -10.27 -18.56 -13.96
CA LEU A 101 -11.03 -19.60 -14.66
C LEU A 101 -10.12 -20.67 -15.26
N GLU A 102 -8.90 -20.32 -15.65
CA GLU A 102 -7.95 -21.25 -16.28
C GLU A 102 -7.34 -22.16 -15.23
N ASP A 103 -6.94 -21.60 -14.09
CA ASP A 103 -6.40 -22.37 -12.98
C ASP A 103 -7.46 -23.02 -12.10
N HIS A 104 -8.74 -22.70 -12.28
CA HIS A 104 -9.82 -23.04 -11.34
C HIS A 104 -9.47 -22.67 -9.89
N SER A 105 -8.73 -21.57 -9.69
CA SER A 105 -8.26 -21.12 -8.38
C SER A 105 -9.09 -19.93 -7.90
N ALA A 106 -9.33 -19.86 -6.59
CA ALA A 106 -10.09 -18.78 -5.98
C ALA A 106 -9.32 -18.23 -4.77
N LEU A 107 -9.08 -16.92 -4.76
CA LEU A 107 -8.52 -16.18 -3.64
C LEU A 107 -9.61 -15.34 -2.98
N VAL A 108 -9.97 -15.70 -1.76
CA VAL A 108 -10.93 -14.99 -0.91
C VAL A 108 -10.17 -14.11 0.06
N LYS A 109 -10.50 -12.82 0.17
CA LYS A 109 -9.96 -11.93 1.20
C LYS A 109 -11.10 -11.24 1.92
N SER A 110 -11.05 -11.24 3.25
CA SER A 110 -12.01 -10.54 4.11
C SER A 110 -11.28 -9.55 5.01
N SER A 111 -11.94 -8.45 5.35
CA SER A 111 -11.40 -7.46 6.27
C SER A 111 -12.50 -6.81 7.09
N VAL A 112 -12.36 -6.84 8.40
CA VAL A 112 -13.34 -6.33 9.37
C VAL A 112 -12.62 -5.43 10.37
N ASP A 113 -13.15 -4.22 10.54
CA ASP A 113 -12.73 -3.32 11.60
C ASP A 113 -13.52 -3.72 12.87
N VAL A 114 -12.82 -4.31 13.85
CA VAL A 114 -13.45 -4.79 15.10
C VAL A 114 -13.65 -3.63 16.09
N GLY A 115 -12.94 -2.52 15.87
CA GLY A 115 -13.09 -1.28 16.60
C GLY A 115 -12.18 -0.19 16.02
N PRO A 116 -12.06 0.98 16.69
CA PRO A 116 -11.27 2.10 16.17
C PRO A 116 -9.78 1.79 15.97
N ARG A 117 -9.26 0.80 16.70
CA ARG A 117 -7.83 0.46 16.75
C ARG A 117 -7.52 -0.97 16.31
N PHE A 118 -8.54 -1.78 16.00
CA PHE A 118 -8.36 -3.20 15.69
C PHE A 118 -8.88 -3.53 14.31
N LYS A 119 -8.04 -4.16 13.50
CA LYS A 119 -8.39 -4.63 12.17
C LYS A 119 -8.04 -6.11 12.03
N LEU A 120 -9.04 -6.91 11.68
CA LEU A 120 -8.89 -8.32 11.36
C LEU A 120 -8.96 -8.48 9.83
N THR A 121 -8.00 -9.20 9.25
CA THR A 121 -7.97 -9.48 7.81
C THR A 121 -7.66 -10.95 7.60
N GLY A 122 -8.45 -11.62 6.76
CA GLY A 122 -8.19 -13.00 6.34
C GLY A 122 -7.96 -13.06 4.84
N ALA A 123 -7.05 -13.92 4.39
CA ALA A 123 -6.87 -14.28 2.99
C ALA A 123 -6.79 -15.80 2.89
N HIS A 124 -7.46 -16.38 1.90
CA HIS A 124 -7.48 -17.83 1.69
C HIS A 124 -7.49 -18.17 0.20
N ASP A 125 -6.52 -18.95 -0.22
CA ASP A 125 -6.48 -19.63 -1.50
C ASP A 125 -7.17 -20.99 -1.37
N VAL A 126 -8.32 -21.12 -2.04
CA VAL A 126 -9.18 -22.30 -1.95
C VAL A 126 -8.54 -23.52 -2.60
N LYS A 127 -7.79 -23.33 -3.70
CA LYS A 127 -7.18 -24.44 -4.44
C LYS A 127 -5.95 -24.96 -3.71
N ALA A 128 -5.11 -24.06 -3.21
CA ALA A 128 -3.93 -24.44 -2.42
C ALA A 128 -4.30 -24.89 -0.98
N GLN A 129 -5.54 -24.65 -0.54
CA GLN A 129 -5.98 -24.84 0.85
C GLN A 129 -5.10 -24.10 1.86
N GLN A 130 -4.52 -22.98 1.43
CA GLN A 130 -3.59 -22.19 2.23
C GLN A 130 -4.14 -20.78 2.45
N GLY A 131 -3.77 -20.14 3.54
CA GLY A 131 -4.23 -18.80 3.85
C GLY A 131 -3.44 -18.14 4.96
N GLU A 132 -3.88 -16.95 5.33
CA GLU A 132 -3.34 -16.20 6.47
C GLU A 132 -4.46 -15.40 7.12
N VAL A 133 -4.51 -15.43 8.46
CA VAL A 133 -5.33 -14.53 9.27
C VAL A 133 -4.40 -13.57 9.98
N THR A 134 -4.68 -12.28 9.86
CA THR A 134 -3.89 -11.21 10.45
C THR A 134 -4.76 -10.32 11.31
N MET A 135 -4.29 -10.01 12.52
CA MET A 135 -4.90 -9.05 13.42
C MET A 135 -3.92 -7.93 13.69
N VAL A 136 -4.33 -6.68 13.45
CA VAL A 136 -3.53 -5.49 13.72
C VAL A 136 -4.21 -4.66 14.80
N ALA A 137 -3.46 -4.33 15.84
CA ALA A 137 -3.85 -3.45 16.93
C ALA A 137 -2.99 -2.17 16.90
N ASN A 138 -3.60 -1.02 16.64
CA ASN A 138 -2.97 0.30 16.76
C ASN A 138 -2.91 0.69 18.24
N ILE A 139 -1.72 0.67 18.83
CA ILE A 139 -1.53 0.85 20.27
C ILE A 139 -1.51 2.33 20.64
N ALA A 140 -0.71 3.12 19.93
CA ALA A 140 -0.51 4.54 20.22
C ALA A 140 0.00 5.30 18.99
N ASP A 141 -0.21 6.60 18.99
CA ASP A 141 0.36 7.50 18.00
C ASP A 141 1.74 8.04 18.45
N PRO A 142 2.67 8.33 17.52
CA PRO A 142 2.57 8.03 16.09
C PRO A 142 2.92 6.55 15.83
N GLY A 143 2.11 5.81 15.08
CA GLY A 143 2.53 4.58 14.40
C GLY A 143 2.97 3.38 15.26
N TYR A 144 2.59 3.29 16.54
CA TYR A 144 2.81 2.09 17.34
C TYR A 144 1.70 1.07 17.07
N ALA A 145 2.07 -0.14 16.65
CA ALA A 145 1.10 -1.20 16.37
C ALA A 145 1.65 -2.60 16.69
N LEU A 146 0.77 -3.50 17.08
CA LEU A 146 1.06 -4.94 17.20
C LEU A 146 0.27 -5.69 16.12
N GLN A 147 0.96 -6.49 15.33
CA GLN A 147 0.37 -7.37 14.33
C GLN A 147 0.61 -8.83 14.73
N LEU A 148 -0.45 -9.64 14.73
CA LEU A 148 -0.38 -11.10 14.82
C LEU A 148 -0.80 -11.69 13.49
N SER A 149 -0.03 -12.64 12.97
CA SER A 149 -0.21 -13.29 11.67
C SER A 149 -0.16 -14.81 11.85
N THR A 150 -1.23 -15.51 11.50
CA THR A 150 -1.33 -16.98 11.59
C THR A 150 -1.61 -17.55 10.20
N PRO A 151 -0.76 -18.45 9.68
CA PRO A 151 -1.06 -19.17 8.44
C PRO A 151 -2.24 -20.14 8.64
N LEU A 152 -2.94 -20.47 7.56
CA LEU A 152 -4.00 -21.48 7.52
C LEU A 152 -3.62 -22.59 6.54
N PRO A 153 -3.72 -23.89 6.91
CA PRO A 153 -4.00 -24.39 8.26
C PRO A 153 -2.91 -23.94 9.25
N SER A 154 -3.30 -23.81 10.53
CA SER A 154 -2.38 -23.28 11.56
C SER A 154 -1.21 -24.25 11.77
N ALA A 155 0.00 -23.76 11.52
CA ALA A 155 1.26 -24.48 11.73
C ALA A 155 2.07 -23.77 12.83
N GLY A 156 1.70 -24.00 14.10
CA GLY A 156 2.40 -23.45 15.26
C GLY A 156 1.89 -22.10 15.75
N LEU A 157 2.75 -21.37 16.48
CA LEU A 157 2.44 -20.06 17.06
C LEU A 157 2.33 -18.96 15.99
N PRO A 158 1.46 -17.95 16.22
CA PRO A 158 1.37 -16.81 15.31
C PRO A 158 2.67 -16.02 15.28
N LYS A 159 3.02 -15.53 14.08
CA LYS A 159 4.06 -14.50 13.94
C LYS A 159 3.57 -13.22 14.61
N ALA A 160 4.34 -12.71 15.58
CA ALA A 160 4.08 -11.44 16.23
C ALA A 160 5.01 -10.36 15.69
N THR A 161 4.49 -9.19 15.33
CA THR A 161 5.26 -8.06 14.83
C THR A 161 4.87 -6.80 15.57
N PHE A 162 5.82 -6.20 16.28
CA PHE A 162 5.66 -4.91 16.93
C PHE A 162 6.29 -3.82 16.06
N ARG A 163 5.48 -2.83 15.68
CA ARG A 163 5.87 -1.66 14.88
C ARG A 163 5.91 -0.42 15.75
N PHE A 164 6.87 0.45 15.48
CA PHE A 164 7.05 1.76 16.11
C PHE A 164 7.58 2.76 15.05
N PRO A 165 7.53 4.09 15.27
CA PRO A 165 7.89 5.10 14.26
C PRO A 165 9.21 4.87 13.51
N LEU A 166 10.17 4.33 14.22
CA LEU A 166 11.54 4.17 13.77
C LEU A 166 11.85 2.75 13.30
N GLY A 167 10.89 1.82 13.34
CA GLY A 167 11.24 0.42 13.09
C GLY A 167 10.15 -0.59 13.38
N GLU A 168 10.54 -1.85 13.27
CA GLU A 168 9.70 -2.98 13.66
C GLU A 168 10.56 -4.15 14.15
N VAL A 169 9.98 -4.98 15.01
CA VAL A 169 10.57 -6.24 15.46
C VAL A 169 9.53 -7.32 15.28
N SER A 170 9.92 -8.44 14.67
CA SER A 170 9.08 -9.61 14.44
C SER A 170 9.65 -10.84 15.13
N LEU A 171 8.74 -11.65 15.66
CA LEU A 171 8.98 -12.93 16.28
C LEU A 171 8.19 -13.99 15.53
N GLN A 172 8.85 -15.06 15.11
CA GLN A 172 8.20 -16.16 14.40
C GLN A 172 8.80 -17.49 14.86
N GLU A 173 7.95 -18.48 15.07
CA GLU A 173 8.40 -19.86 15.29
C GLU A 173 8.81 -20.47 13.95
N LYS A 174 9.97 -21.13 13.92
CA LYS A 174 10.43 -21.94 12.80
C LYS A 174 10.64 -23.36 13.30
N GLU A 175 9.98 -24.30 12.62
CA GLU A 175 10.25 -25.72 12.80
C GLU A 175 11.53 -26.04 12.03
N GLU A 176 12.57 -26.44 12.75
CA GLU A 176 13.77 -27.00 12.16
C GLU A 176 13.71 -28.52 12.31
N GLU A 177 13.68 -29.22 11.18
CA GLU A 177 13.86 -30.67 11.13
C GLU A 177 15.35 -30.96 11.34
N GLN A 178 15.72 -31.37 12.55
CA GLN A 178 17.06 -31.86 12.85
C GLN A 178 17.02 -33.40 12.82
N GLN A 179 17.79 -33.99 11.90
CA GLN A 179 18.03 -35.44 11.88
C GLN A 179 19.10 -35.74 12.93
N GLU A 180 18.70 -36.16 14.13
CA GLU A 180 19.57 -36.79 15.11
C GLU A 180 19.23 -38.29 15.15
N GLU A 181 20.24 -39.14 14.95
CA GLU A 181 20.25 -40.60 15.19
C GLU A 181 18.86 -41.30 15.14
N GLU A 182 18.43 -41.66 13.92
CA GLU A 182 17.22 -42.46 13.60
C GLU A 182 15.86 -41.92 14.07
N GLN A 183 15.78 -40.75 14.72
CA GLN A 183 14.51 -40.09 15.04
C GLN A 183 14.50 -38.63 14.59
N VAL A 184 13.55 -38.28 13.72
CA VAL A 184 13.30 -36.88 13.34
C VAL A 184 12.79 -36.13 14.57
N LYS A 185 13.64 -35.30 15.17
CA LYS A 185 13.27 -34.44 16.30
C LYS A 185 13.02 -33.04 15.77
N ILE A 186 11.76 -32.62 15.81
CA ILE A 186 11.36 -31.25 15.47
C ILE A 186 11.83 -30.34 16.61
N LYS A 187 12.76 -29.44 16.33
CA LYS A 187 13.17 -28.40 17.28
C LYS A 187 12.54 -27.08 16.87
N ASN A 188 11.74 -26.51 17.76
CA ASN A 188 11.13 -25.21 17.52
C ASN A 188 12.17 -24.13 17.86
N SER A 189 12.68 -23.44 16.84
CA SER A 189 13.56 -22.28 17.00
C SER A 189 12.75 -20.99 16.85
N LEU A 190 13.11 -19.98 17.63
CA LEU A 190 12.44 -18.68 17.61
C LEU A 190 13.23 -17.75 16.69
N LEU A 191 12.69 -17.43 15.52
CA LEU A 191 13.27 -16.46 14.62
C LEU A 191 12.91 -15.04 15.06
N VAL A 192 13.95 -14.25 15.29
CA VAL A 192 13.85 -12.81 15.54
C VAL A 192 14.27 -12.08 14.27
N SER A 193 13.49 -11.10 13.84
CA SER A 193 13.91 -10.15 12.81
C SER A 193 13.49 -8.73 13.19
N GLY A 194 14.17 -7.73 12.66
CA GLY A 194 13.80 -6.36 12.98
C GLY A 194 14.53 -5.33 12.14
N ILE A 195 13.93 -4.16 12.04
CA ILE A 195 14.48 -2.99 11.37
C ILE A 195 14.44 -1.83 12.35
N LEU A 196 15.54 -1.10 12.48
CA LEU A 196 15.62 0.16 13.22
C LEU A 196 16.22 1.23 12.29
N LYS A 197 15.62 2.41 12.26
CA LYS A 197 16.04 3.56 11.47
C LYS A 197 16.20 4.76 12.39
N GLY A 198 17.25 5.54 12.18
CA GLY A 198 17.50 6.75 12.96
C GLY A 198 18.29 7.78 12.17
N GLN A 199 18.07 9.06 12.48
CA GLN A 199 18.96 10.11 12.02
C GLN A 199 20.29 10.00 12.78
N PHE A 200 21.39 10.03 12.05
CA PHE A 200 22.74 10.03 12.59
C PHE A 200 23.58 10.99 11.76
N LEU A 201 24.18 12.00 12.39
CA LEU A 201 24.82 13.12 11.70
C LEU A 201 23.85 13.77 10.68
N LYS A 202 24.27 13.91 9.42
CA LYS A 202 23.45 14.46 8.32
C LYS A 202 22.79 13.38 7.47
N GLY A 203 22.77 12.13 7.93
CA GLY A 203 22.24 11.00 7.19
C GLY A 203 21.34 10.10 8.03
N VAL A 204 20.82 9.06 7.38
CA VAL A 204 19.96 8.07 8.02
C VAL A 204 20.72 6.76 8.17
N CYS A 205 20.82 6.29 9.41
CA CYS A 205 21.27 4.94 9.72
C CYS A 205 20.08 3.97 9.73
N THR A 206 20.25 2.78 9.19
CA THR A 206 19.31 1.66 9.24
C THR A 206 20.05 0.41 9.69
N ALA A 207 19.60 -0.22 10.77
CA ALA A 207 19.98 -1.57 11.14
C ALA A 207 18.84 -2.51 10.72
N HIS A 208 19.14 -3.61 10.04
CA HIS A 208 18.18 -4.64 9.65
C HIS A 208 18.75 -6.00 10.04
N TYR A 209 18.12 -6.66 10.99
CA TYR A 209 18.45 -8.01 11.41
C TYR A 209 17.43 -9.00 10.85
N LYS A 210 17.89 -10.03 10.15
CA LYS A 210 17.03 -11.10 9.63
C LYS A 210 17.88 -12.33 9.31
N ASP A 211 17.36 -13.52 9.64
CA ASP A 211 18.00 -14.80 9.30
C ASP A 211 19.47 -14.85 9.78
N ASP A 212 19.71 -14.40 11.01
CA ASP A 212 21.02 -14.28 11.65
C ASP A 212 22.04 -13.35 10.96
N GLU A 213 21.57 -12.54 10.01
CA GLU A 213 22.36 -11.51 9.34
C GLU A 213 21.96 -10.10 9.83
N LEU A 214 22.94 -9.31 10.27
CA LEU A 214 22.77 -7.90 10.61
C LEU A 214 23.32 -7.01 9.48
N LYS A 215 22.44 -6.30 8.79
CA LYS A 215 22.75 -5.29 7.77
C LYS A 215 22.70 -3.88 8.36
N LEU A 216 23.84 -3.22 8.45
CA LEU A 216 23.98 -1.82 8.82
C LEU A 216 24.13 -0.97 7.57
N ARG A 217 23.21 -0.03 7.34
CA ARG A 217 23.22 0.87 6.19
C ARG A 217 23.18 2.31 6.64
N TYR A 218 24.12 3.12 6.18
CA TYR A 218 24.06 4.57 6.33
C TYR A 218 23.72 5.22 4.99
N ARG A 219 22.87 6.25 4.99
CA ARG A 219 22.50 6.99 3.79
C ARG A 219 22.66 8.48 4.05
N TYR A 220 23.65 9.07 3.38
CA TYR A 220 23.80 10.51 3.25
C TYR A 220 23.41 10.95 1.83
N LYS A 221 22.67 12.06 1.73
CA LYS A 221 22.36 12.68 0.44
C LYS A 221 22.14 14.19 0.62
N ASP A 222 22.82 14.98 -0.20
CA ASP A 222 22.57 16.40 -0.42
C ASP A 222 22.40 16.67 -1.93
N ASP A 223 22.44 17.94 -2.34
CA ASP A 223 22.25 18.35 -3.74
C ASP A 223 23.42 17.97 -4.67
N GLU A 224 24.63 17.86 -4.11
CA GLU A 224 25.86 17.56 -4.84
C GLU A 224 26.22 16.06 -4.76
N MET A 225 25.86 15.40 -3.66
CA MET A 225 26.46 14.16 -3.20
C MET A 225 25.45 13.14 -2.69
N SER A 226 25.75 11.86 -2.89
CA SER A 226 25.13 10.78 -2.13
C SER A 226 26.18 9.75 -1.73
N PHE A 227 26.11 9.28 -0.50
CA PHE A 227 26.98 8.24 0.04
C PHE A 227 26.14 7.20 0.79
N LEU A 228 26.33 5.93 0.43
CA LEU A 228 25.50 4.81 0.90
C LEU A 228 26.37 3.59 1.24
N PRO A 229 27.10 3.58 2.36
CA PRO A 229 27.80 2.39 2.82
C PRO A 229 26.84 1.40 3.50
N ILE A 230 27.11 0.12 3.29
CA ILE A 230 26.37 -1.02 3.81
C ILE A 230 27.38 -2.05 4.32
N LEU A 231 27.23 -2.49 5.56
CA LEU A 231 28.01 -3.55 6.19
C LEU A 231 27.06 -4.69 6.59
N SER A 232 27.36 -5.91 6.16
CA SER A 232 26.69 -7.13 6.59
C SER A 232 27.53 -7.87 7.64
N LEU A 233 26.91 -8.32 8.73
CA LEU A 233 27.51 -9.16 9.77
C LEU A 233 26.71 -10.46 9.88
N PRO A 234 27.34 -11.61 10.17
CA PRO A 234 28.76 -11.79 10.47
C PRO A 234 29.67 -11.93 9.24
N SER A 235 29.13 -11.88 8.01
CA SER A 235 29.93 -12.08 6.79
C SER A 235 31.04 -11.03 6.61
N ASN A 236 30.91 -9.87 7.23
CA ASN A 236 31.78 -8.69 7.07
C ASN A 236 31.80 -8.16 5.62
N ASP A 237 30.76 -8.44 4.83
CA ASP A 237 30.67 -7.90 3.48
C ASP A 237 30.42 -6.39 3.54
N LEU A 238 31.25 -5.62 2.84
CA LEU A 238 31.18 -4.17 2.79
C LEU A 238 30.85 -3.74 1.35
N SER A 239 29.79 -2.98 1.19
CA SER A 239 29.53 -2.28 -0.07
C SER A 239 29.32 -0.80 0.17
N PHE A 240 29.67 0.03 -0.79
CA PHE A 240 29.25 1.42 -0.76
C PHE A 240 28.98 1.94 -2.17
N ALA A 241 27.93 2.74 -2.28
CA ALA A 241 27.67 3.54 -3.46
C ALA A 241 27.95 5.01 -3.15
N PHE A 242 28.70 5.67 -4.03
CA PHE A 242 29.03 7.08 -3.95
C PHE A 242 28.69 7.78 -5.27
N LYS A 243 28.05 8.94 -5.19
CA LYS A 243 27.77 9.77 -6.36
C LYS A 243 28.13 11.21 -6.03
N ARG A 244 28.86 11.88 -6.93
CA ARG A 244 29.22 13.30 -6.86
C ARG A 244 28.84 14.01 -8.15
N ARG A 245 28.14 15.12 -8.06
CA ARG A 245 27.95 16.08 -9.15
C ARG A 245 29.05 17.12 -9.06
N PHE A 246 29.67 17.42 -10.19
CA PHE A 246 30.66 18.50 -10.30
C PHE A 246 30.12 19.71 -11.07
N GLY A 247 29.03 19.52 -11.83
CA GLY A 247 28.36 20.57 -12.58
C GLY A 247 26.94 20.15 -13.00
N LEU A 248 26.37 20.88 -13.98
CA LEU A 248 25.04 20.58 -14.51
C LEU A 248 24.99 19.24 -15.25
N SER A 249 26.08 18.87 -15.93
CA SER A 249 26.20 17.64 -16.72
C SER A 249 27.14 16.59 -16.13
N ASP A 250 28.13 16.99 -15.34
CA ASP A 250 29.20 16.09 -14.87
C ASP A 250 28.83 15.34 -13.59
N LYS A 251 28.91 14.01 -13.63
CA LYS A 251 28.57 13.14 -12.51
C LYS A 251 29.49 11.94 -12.39
N LEU A 252 30.21 11.86 -11.27
CA LEU A 252 30.92 10.65 -10.86
C LEU A 252 29.97 9.69 -10.15
N ARG A 253 30.07 8.41 -10.49
CA ARG A 253 29.41 7.30 -9.78
C ARG A 253 30.46 6.22 -9.49
N LEU A 254 30.62 5.89 -8.22
CA LEU A 254 31.47 4.80 -7.76
C LEU A 254 30.58 3.79 -7.02
N GLU A 255 30.72 2.52 -7.36
CA GLU A 255 30.02 1.43 -6.69
C GLU A 255 31.07 0.38 -6.32
N LEU A 256 31.33 0.27 -5.01
CA LEU A 256 32.12 -0.81 -4.47
C LEU A 256 31.18 -1.88 -3.95
N ILE A 257 31.32 -3.08 -4.51
CA ILE A 257 30.74 -4.30 -3.98
C ILE A 257 31.96 -5.15 -3.66
N THR A 258 32.20 -5.50 -2.39
CA THR A 258 33.16 -6.56 -2.08
C THR A 258 32.39 -7.88 -2.06
N PRO A 259 32.54 -8.76 -3.04
CA PRO A 259 32.30 -10.17 -2.79
C PRO A 259 33.47 -10.68 -1.93
N SER A 260 33.29 -11.81 -1.28
CA SER A 260 34.41 -12.61 -0.73
C SER A 260 35.46 -13.04 -1.78
N GLN A 261 35.33 -12.59 -3.04
CA GLN A 261 36.33 -12.61 -4.11
C GLN A 261 36.22 -11.33 -4.96
N ASP A 262 37.34 -10.62 -5.12
CA ASP A 262 37.44 -9.25 -5.62
C ASP A 262 36.91 -8.99 -7.05
N PHE A 263 35.97 -8.05 -7.19
CA PHE A 263 35.74 -7.33 -8.45
C PHE A 263 35.39 -5.85 -8.16
N PHE A 264 36.10 -4.93 -8.82
CA PHE A 264 35.84 -3.49 -8.76
C PHE A 264 35.22 -3.04 -10.08
N SER A 265 34.11 -2.29 -10.04
CA SER A 265 33.57 -1.60 -11.22
C SER A 265 33.58 -0.10 -10.98
N ILE A 266 34.37 0.63 -11.76
CA ILE A 266 34.40 2.09 -11.78
C ILE A 266 33.76 2.54 -13.09
N THR A 267 32.63 3.23 -13.02
CA THR A 267 32.00 3.83 -14.20
C THR A 267 32.03 5.35 -14.08
N CYS A 268 33.00 5.97 -14.76
CA CYS A 268 32.99 7.41 -15.00
C CYS A 268 32.21 7.67 -16.29
N ASN A 269 31.02 8.27 -16.17
CA ASN A 269 30.28 8.77 -17.32
C ASN A 269 30.50 10.28 -17.42
N ASN A 270 31.26 10.70 -18.43
CA ASN A 270 31.19 12.05 -18.95
C ASN A 270 30.18 12.02 -20.10
N MET A 271 29.17 12.90 -20.09
CA MET A 271 28.28 13.12 -21.22
C MET A 271 28.86 14.20 -22.12
#